data_AF-A0A940G039-F1
#
_entry.id   AF-A0A940G039-F1
#
_cell.length_a   1.000
_cell.length_b   1.000
_cell.length_c   1.000
_cell.angle_alpha   90.00
_cell.angle_beta   90.00
_cell.angle_gamma   90.00
#
_symmetry.space_group_name_H-M   'P 1'
#
loop_
_entity.id
_entity.type
_entity.pdbx_description
1 polymer ?
#
loop_
_entity_poly.entity_id
_entity_poly.type
_entity_poly.pdbx_seq_one_letter_code
_entity_poly.pdbx_strand_id
1 'polypeptide(L)'
;MKIVRTLDAYDRVNRQLGWGVALLGLWLVLVGYYFLRQALDYHGLVAELAEYQYVHFDRYWPTFTFLSLTLLCTAPLIALLWLVRANQKRSEKLRAARVDDHRIMLGRLNRLQNFFAGICAGCLLCIGIILFQMLDMPRDSLSPRSIVIGSPDAIAPPNGRAVLTGSIDLAETAQFNENLMLVKRTLYFAPIRSGPRDKSPLRYFVEVRRDDARGKGQFNPIMFPDGDDKVHAWRFRVEGIAFTPFTDGMLKRHALPGEIASLYRYAGYKVDPDTYVLFRSNEPILWRYQTLAGEFLIVALLSGLLSFFFKRRRRMIRKMVRAQAEARVAAAIERKAKK
;
A
#
# COMPACT_ATOMS: atom_id res chain seq x y z
N MET A 1 -38.20 19.64 -42.17
CA MET A 1 -37.57 18.30 -42.16
C MET A 1 -36.75 18.16 -40.87
N LYS A 2 -37.33 17.62 -39.79
CA LYS A 2 -36.63 17.42 -38.51
C LYS A 2 -35.73 16.19 -38.66
N ILE A 3 -34.43 16.41 -38.82
CA ILE A 3 -33.43 15.35 -38.64
C ILE A 3 -33.44 15.03 -37.14
N VAL A 4 -34.30 14.11 -36.74
CA VAL A 4 -34.21 13.47 -35.43
C VAL A 4 -32.87 12.75 -35.44
N ARG A 5 -31.83 13.38 -34.87
CA ARG A 5 -30.60 12.70 -34.49
C ARG A 5 -30.99 11.66 -33.45
N THR A 6 -31.44 10.50 -33.91
CA THR A 6 -31.41 9.28 -33.11
C THR A 6 -29.94 9.11 -32.77
N LEU A 7 -29.54 9.52 -31.56
CA LEU A 7 -28.27 9.13 -30.98
C LEU A 7 -28.15 7.63 -31.23
N ASP A 8 -27.17 7.29 -32.07
CA ASP A 8 -26.97 5.94 -32.55
C ASP A 8 -26.95 5.02 -31.32
N ALA A 9 -27.55 3.84 -31.38
CA ALA A 9 -27.65 2.95 -30.22
C ALA A 9 -26.26 2.72 -29.57
N TYR A 10 -25.22 2.80 -30.40
CA TYR A 10 -23.82 2.85 -30.03
C TYR A 10 -23.44 3.98 -29.05
N ASP A 11 -23.89 5.22 -29.27
CA ASP A 11 -23.50 6.37 -28.45
C ASP A 11 -24.10 6.30 -27.03
N ARG A 12 -25.36 5.85 -26.90
CA ARG A 12 -25.99 5.64 -25.59
C ARG A 12 -25.24 4.59 -24.78
N VAL A 13 -24.88 3.49 -25.43
CA VAL A 13 -24.15 2.38 -24.81
C VAL A 13 -22.73 2.80 -24.43
N ASN A 14 -22.03 3.52 -25.31
CA ASN A 14 -20.70 4.03 -25.01
C ASN A 14 -20.71 5.02 -23.84
N ARG A 15 -21.77 5.84 -23.73
CA ARG A 15 -21.99 6.71 -22.57
C ARG A 15 -22.22 5.91 -21.29
N GLN A 16 -23.07 4.88 -21.31
CA GLN A 16 -23.29 3.99 -20.16
C GLN A 16 -22.00 3.29 -19.71
N LEU A 17 -21.19 2.78 -20.64
CA LEU A 17 -19.90 2.19 -20.33
C LEU A 17 -18.93 3.23 -19.74
N GLY A 18 -18.95 4.45 -20.26
CA GLY A 18 -18.17 5.58 -19.72
C GLY A 18 -18.52 5.87 -18.26
N TRP A 19 -19.81 5.97 -17.94
CA TRP A 19 -20.29 6.11 -16.55
C TRP A 19 -19.89 4.92 -15.69
N GLY A 20 -20.06 3.69 -16.19
CA GLY A 20 -19.68 2.49 -15.47
C GLY A 20 -18.18 2.43 -15.13
N VAL A 21 -17.31 2.85 -16.06
CA VAL A 21 -15.86 2.95 -15.81
C VAL A 21 -15.54 4.05 -14.81
N ALA A 22 -16.23 5.19 -14.86
CA ALA A 22 -16.04 6.27 -13.88
C ALA A 22 -16.45 5.82 -12.47
N LEU A 23 -17.60 5.16 -12.33
CA LEU A 23 -18.07 4.57 -11.08
C LEU A 23 -17.10 3.50 -10.55
N LEU A 24 -16.56 2.65 -11.43
CA LEU A 24 -15.51 1.69 -11.07
C LEU A 24 -14.26 2.39 -10.54
N GLY A 25 -13.83 3.47 -11.20
CA GLY A 25 -12.69 4.25 -10.74
C GLY A 25 -12.93 4.86 -9.35
N LEU A 26 -14.10 5.44 -9.12
CA LEU A 26 -14.49 5.98 -7.82
C LEU A 26 -14.54 4.88 -6.75
N TRP A 27 -15.14 3.73 -7.06
CA TRP A 27 -15.21 2.58 -6.15
C TRP A 27 -13.83 2.07 -5.76
N LEU A 28 -12.93 1.93 -6.75
CA LEU A 28 -11.54 1.55 -6.51
C LEU A 28 -10.82 2.52 -5.56
N VAL A 29 -11.06 3.83 -5.70
CA VAL A 29 -10.48 4.83 -4.79
C VAL A 29 -11.02 4.67 -3.38
N LEU A 30 -12.34 4.48 -3.22
CA LEU A 30 -12.94 4.31 -1.89
C LEU A 30 -12.48 3.03 -1.19
N VAL A 31 -12.53 1.89 -1.89
CA VAL A 31 -12.08 0.59 -1.38
C VAL A 31 -10.58 0.59 -1.11
N GLY A 32 -9.80 1.14 -2.05
CA GLY A 32 -8.36 1.29 -1.90
C GLY A 32 -8.00 2.17 -0.70
N TYR A 33 -8.69 3.29 -0.50
CA TYR A 33 -8.47 4.15 0.67
C TYR A 33 -8.81 3.42 1.98
N TYR A 34 -9.93 2.70 2.02
CA TYR A 34 -10.34 1.93 3.19
C TYR A 34 -9.29 0.89 3.62
N PHE A 35 -8.83 0.05 2.68
CA PHE A 35 -7.81 -0.95 2.99
C PHE A 35 -6.41 -0.38 3.17
N LEU A 36 -6.08 0.74 2.52
CA LEU A 36 -4.82 1.44 2.75
C LEU A 36 -4.75 1.92 4.20
N ARG A 37 -5.85 2.47 4.73
CA ARG A 37 -5.93 2.86 6.14
C ARG A 37 -5.77 1.66 7.08
N GLN A 38 -6.45 0.55 6.82
CA GLN A 38 -6.27 -0.69 7.59
C GLN A 38 -4.83 -1.22 7.56
N ALA A 39 -4.16 -1.15 6.42
CA ALA A 39 -2.79 -1.61 6.27
C ALA A 39 -1.76 -0.70 6.96
N LEU A 40 -2.02 0.61 7.01
CA LEU A 40 -1.17 1.57 7.71
C LEU A 40 -1.31 1.45 9.22
N ASP A 41 -2.54 1.32 9.71
CA ASP A 41 -2.88 1.23 11.14
C ASP A 41 -2.84 -0.22 11.69
N TYR A 42 -2.53 -1.21 10.85
CA TYR A 42 -2.55 -2.65 11.15
C TYR A 42 -3.80 -3.07 11.95
N HIS A 43 -4.99 -2.90 11.37
CA HIS A 43 -6.24 -3.33 12.01
C HIS A 43 -7.22 -3.99 11.03
N GLY A 44 -8.27 -4.62 11.57
CA GLY A 44 -9.33 -5.23 10.80
C GLY A 44 -8.86 -6.41 9.96
N LEU A 45 -9.44 -6.56 8.77
CA LEU A 45 -9.21 -7.72 7.90
C LEU A 45 -7.75 -7.81 7.42
N VAL A 46 -7.07 -6.68 7.24
CA VAL A 46 -5.66 -6.68 6.85
C VAL A 46 -4.79 -7.29 7.95
N ALA A 47 -5.06 -6.96 9.22
CA ALA A 47 -4.33 -7.52 10.35
C ALA A 47 -4.55 -9.03 10.46
N GLU A 48 -5.80 -9.49 10.35
CA GLU A 48 -6.13 -10.93 10.39
C GLU A 48 -5.43 -11.71 9.28
N LEU A 49 -5.42 -11.18 8.05
CA LEU A 49 -4.72 -11.82 6.93
C LEU A 49 -3.19 -11.77 7.09
N ALA A 50 -2.66 -10.70 7.66
CA ALA A 50 -1.24 -10.59 7.95
C ALA A 50 -0.81 -11.63 8.99
N GLU A 51 -1.59 -11.80 10.06
CA GLU A 51 -1.38 -12.85 11.06
C GLU A 51 -1.46 -14.24 10.44
N TYR A 52 -2.50 -14.51 9.64
CA TYR A 52 -2.62 -15.77 8.92
C TYR A 52 -1.41 -16.05 8.01
N GLN A 53 -0.97 -15.05 7.23
CA GLN A 53 0.19 -15.17 6.35
C GLN A 53 1.47 -15.46 7.13
N TYR A 54 1.66 -14.79 8.26
CA TYR A 54 2.82 -15.00 9.09
C TYR A 54 2.87 -16.42 9.65
N VAL A 55 1.75 -16.93 10.16
CA VAL A 55 1.66 -18.29 10.70
C VAL A 55 1.99 -19.36 9.67
N HIS A 56 1.56 -19.16 8.42
CA HIS A 56 1.65 -20.20 7.39
C HIS A 56 2.89 -20.06 6.50
N PHE A 57 3.46 -18.85 6.39
CA PHE A 57 4.53 -18.55 5.44
C PHE A 57 5.76 -17.89 6.08
N ASP A 58 5.76 -17.68 7.41
CA ASP A 58 6.80 -16.93 8.16
C ASP A 58 7.05 -15.52 7.61
N ARG A 59 6.10 -15.00 6.83
CA ARG A 59 6.28 -13.75 6.08
C ARG A 59 4.94 -13.10 5.79
N TYR A 60 4.93 -11.78 5.96
CA TYR A 60 3.83 -10.92 5.53
C TYR A 60 4.19 -10.20 4.23
N TRP A 61 3.24 -10.14 3.30
CA TRP A 61 3.36 -9.39 2.04
C TRP A 61 2.32 -8.26 1.99
N PRO A 62 2.60 -7.08 2.59
CA PRO A 62 1.61 -6.02 2.75
C PRO A 62 0.97 -5.57 1.43
N THR A 63 1.81 -5.34 0.43
CA THR A 63 1.33 -4.88 -0.88
C THR A 63 0.46 -5.92 -1.57
N PHE A 64 0.80 -7.20 -1.43
CA PHE A 64 0.00 -8.28 -2.02
C PHE A 64 -1.35 -8.41 -1.33
N THR A 65 -1.39 -8.37 0.00
CA THR A 65 -2.62 -8.42 0.79
C THR A 65 -3.54 -7.25 0.45
N PHE A 66 -2.99 -6.03 0.43
CA PHE A 66 -3.71 -4.83 0.03
C PHE A 66 -4.31 -4.92 -1.39
N LEU A 67 -3.50 -5.33 -2.37
CA LEU A 67 -3.94 -5.46 -3.76
C LEU A 67 -5.00 -6.56 -3.91
N SER A 68 -4.84 -7.68 -3.23
CA SER A 68 -5.77 -8.82 -3.29
C SER A 68 -7.13 -8.46 -2.72
N LEU A 69 -7.17 -7.80 -1.56
CA LEU A 69 -8.42 -7.32 -0.95
C LEU A 69 -9.12 -6.28 -1.82
N THR A 70 -8.35 -5.30 -2.31
CA THR A 70 -8.89 -4.25 -3.19
C THR A 70 -9.48 -4.86 -4.47
N LEU A 71 -8.77 -5.81 -5.08
CA LEU A 71 -9.22 -6.49 -6.29
C LEU A 71 -10.44 -7.37 -6.03
N LEU A 72 -10.45 -8.12 -4.92
CA LEU A 72 -11.59 -8.97 -4.52
C LEU A 72 -12.86 -8.13 -4.32
N CYS A 73 -12.78 -7.02 -3.59
CA CYS A 73 -13.91 -6.12 -3.36
C CYS A 73 -14.32 -5.32 -4.60
N THR A 74 -13.45 -5.22 -5.60
CA THR A 74 -13.75 -4.57 -6.89
C THR A 74 -14.26 -5.58 -7.94
N ALA A 75 -14.00 -6.87 -7.75
CA ALA A 75 -14.33 -7.93 -8.71
C ALA A 75 -15.80 -7.96 -9.13
N PRO A 76 -16.81 -7.76 -8.24
CA PRO A 76 -18.22 -7.76 -8.65
C PRO A 76 -18.53 -6.65 -9.67
N LEU A 77 -17.95 -5.47 -9.49
CA LEU A 77 -18.19 -4.33 -10.41
C LEU A 77 -17.46 -4.54 -11.74
N ILE A 78 -16.26 -5.12 -11.72
CA ILE A 78 -15.55 -5.54 -12.93
C ILE A 78 -16.36 -6.59 -13.69
N ALA A 79 -16.91 -7.59 -12.99
CA ALA A 79 -17.74 -8.65 -13.57
C ALA A 79 -19.01 -8.06 -14.20
N LEU A 80 -19.70 -7.13 -13.52
CA LEU A 80 -20.88 -6.45 -14.05
C LEU A 80 -20.56 -5.70 -15.35
N LEU A 81 -19.47 -4.91 -15.37
CA LEU A 81 -19.04 -4.20 -16.57
C LEU A 81 -18.64 -5.16 -17.70
N TRP A 82 -18.02 -6.29 -17.35
CA TRP A 82 -17.67 -7.32 -18.30
C TRP A 82 -18.91 -8.00 -18.89
N LEU A 83 -19.94 -8.31 -18.09
CA LEU A 83 -21.21 -8.87 -18.55
C LEU A 83 -21.95 -7.91 -19.48
N VAL A 84 -22.05 -6.63 -19.09
CA VAL A 84 -22.62 -5.57 -19.94
C VAL A 84 -21.90 -5.53 -21.29
N ARG A 85 -20.56 -5.62 -21.27
CA ARG A 85 -19.75 -5.64 -22.49
C ARG A 85 -19.87 -6.94 -23.31
N ALA A 86 -20.00 -8.08 -22.66
CA ALA A 86 -20.14 -9.38 -23.31
C ALA A 86 -21.47 -9.44 -24.08
N ASN A 87 -22.55 -8.93 -23.48
CA ASN A 87 -23.85 -8.82 -24.13
C ASN A 87 -23.81 -7.88 -25.35
N GLN A 88 -23.05 -6.79 -25.28
CA GLN A 88 -22.85 -5.88 -26.42
C GLN A 88 -22.12 -6.53 -27.59
N LYS A 89 -21.05 -7.30 -27.32
CA LYS A 89 -20.31 -7.99 -28.38
C LYS A 89 -21.20 -8.95 -29.18
N ARG A 90 -22.22 -9.55 -28.54
CA ARG A 90 -23.17 -10.44 -29.21
C ARG A 90 -24.07 -9.69 -30.19
N SER A 91 -24.53 -8.49 -29.84
CA SER A 91 -25.36 -7.66 -30.75
C SER A 91 -24.54 -7.03 -31.88
N GLU A 92 -23.27 -6.68 -31.65
CA GLU A 92 -22.39 -6.13 -32.69
C GLU A 92 -21.97 -7.17 -33.74
N LYS A 93 -21.76 -8.44 -33.34
CA LYS A 93 -21.37 -9.53 -34.25
C LYS A 93 -22.40 -9.78 -35.37
N LEU A 94 -23.67 -9.46 -35.13
CA LEU A 94 -24.75 -9.60 -36.11
C LEU A 94 -24.70 -8.52 -37.21
N ARG A 95 -23.82 -7.51 -37.12
CA ARG A 95 -23.77 -6.35 -38.03
C ARG A 95 -22.47 -6.17 -38.84
N ALA A 96 -21.47 -7.03 -38.67
CA ALA A 96 -20.12 -6.74 -39.17
C ALA A 96 -19.87 -7.16 -40.63
N ALA A 97 -20.22 -6.28 -41.57
CA ALA A 97 -19.46 -6.09 -42.81
C ALA A 97 -18.30 -5.11 -42.54
N ARG A 98 -17.06 -5.51 -42.85
CA ARG A 98 -15.80 -4.70 -42.88
C ARG A 98 -15.67 -3.61 -41.80
N VAL A 99 -15.21 -4.00 -40.61
CA VAL A 99 -14.69 -3.03 -39.63
C VAL A 99 -13.25 -2.71 -40.00
N ASP A 100 -12.95 -1.44 -40.28
CA ASP A 100 -11.58 -0.95 -40.56
C ASP A 100 -10.60 -1.28 -39.42
N ASP A 101 -9.55 -2.05 -39.72
CA ASP A 101 -8.49 -2.44 -38.77
C ASP A 101 -7.87 -1.25 -38.03
N HIS A 102 -7.78 -0.09 -38.70
CA HIS A 102 -7.29 1.14 -38.11
C HIS A 102 -8.16 1.67 -36.96
N ARG A 103 -9.48 1.55 -37.07
CA ARG A 103 -10.41 1.97 -36.01
C ARG A 103 -10.27 1.09 -34.77
N ILE A 104 -10.09 -0.22 -34.98
CA ILE A 104 -9.84 -1.20 -33.91
C ILE A 104 -8.52 -0.89 -33.19
N MET A 105 -7.45 -0.66 -33.94
CA MET A 105 -6.13 -0.27 -33.41
C MET A 105 -6.18 1.03 -32.59
N LEU A 106 -6.80 2.09 -33.13
CA LEU A 106 -6.94 3.36 -32.41
C LEU A 106 -7.75 3.21 -31.12
N GLY A 107 -8.79 2.38 -31.13
CA GLY A 107 -9.58 2.05 -29.95
C GLY A 107 -8.81 1.25 -28.90
N ARG A 108 -7.93 0.33 -29.31
CA ARG A 108 -7.03 -0.41 -28.39
C ARG A 108 -6.02 0.54 -27.74
N LEU A 109 -5.35 1.37 -28.53
CA LEU A 109 -4.38 2.34 -28.03
C LEU A 109 -5.01 3.37 -27.08
N ASN A 110 -6.24 3.82 -27.37
CA ASN A 110 -6.98 4.70 -26.47
C ASN A 110 -7.23 4.04 -25.11
N ARG A 111 -7.63 2.77 -25.10
CA ARG A 111 -7.86 2.02 -23.86
C ARG A 111 -6.59 1.83 -23.06
N LEU A 112 -5.49 1.42 -23.69
CA LEU A 112 -4.19 1.29 -23.03
C LEU A 112 -3.71 2.63 -22.47
N GLN A 113 -3.80 3.70 -23.26
CA GLN A 113 -3.46 5.04 -22.81
C GLN A 113 -4.26 5.45 -21.56
N ASN A 114 -5.58 5.25 -21.59
CA ASN A 114 -6.46 5.61 -20.48
C ASN A 114 -6.23 4.73 -19.25
N PHE A 115 -5.92 3.44 -19.45
CA PHE A 115 -5.58 2.51 -18.38
C PHE A 115 -4.32 2.98 -17.63
N PHE A 116 -3.22 3.22 -18.34
CA PHE A 116 -1.99 3.71 -17.72
C PHE A 116 -2.13 5.13 -17.16
N ALA A 117 -2.94 5.99 -17.78
CA ALA A 117 -3.27 7.29 -17.21
C ALA A 117 -4.04 7.16 -15.89
N GLY A 118 -4.95 6.20 -15.80
CA GLY A 118 -5.69 5.87 -14.58
C GLY A 118 -4.80 5.38 -13.46
N ILE A 119 -3.85 4.47 -13.75
CA ILE A 119 -2.84 4.02 -12.78
C ILE A 119 -2.01 5.20 -12.29
N CYS A 120 -1.50 6.03 -13.22
CA CYS A 120 -0.73 7.21 -12.88
C CYS A 120 -1.51 8.16 -11.94
N ALA A 121 -2.76 8.47 -12.28
CA ALA A 121 -3.62 9.33 -11.45
C ALA A 121 -3.90 8.69 -10.08
N GLY A 122 -4.16 7.38 -10.02
CA GLY A 122 -4.37 6.65 -8.76
C GLY A 122 -3.15 6.67 -7.85
N CYS A 123 -1.95 6.45 -8.40
CA CYS A 123 -0.71 6.53 -7.65
C CYS A 123 -0.44 7.96 -7.14
N LEU A 124 -0.67 8.99 -7.96
CA LEU A 124 -0.56 10.40 -7.53
C LEU A 124 -1.54 10.73 -6.40
N LEU A 125 -2.76 10.19 -6.46
CA LEU A 125 -3.73 10.34 -5.37
C LEU A 125 -3.25 9.66 -4.09
N CYS A 126 -2.70 8.44 -4.18
CA CYS A 126 -2.13 7.73 -3.03
C CYS A 126 -0.97 8.53 -2.40
N ILE A 127 -0.08 9.10 -3.22
CA ILE A 127 0.98 9.99 -2.75
C ILE A 127 0.39 11.18 -2.00
N GLY A 128 -0.63 11.85 -2.58
CA GLY A 128 -1.31 12.97 -1.93
C GLY A 128 -1.90 12.60 -0.57
N ILE A 129 -2.52 11.43 -0.46
CA ILE A 129 -3.08 10.90 0.79
C ILE A 129 -1.96 10.62 1.81
N ILE A 130 -0.87 9.97 1.39
CA ILE A 130 0.29 9.68 2.25
C ILE A 130 0.90 10.97 2.77
N LEU A 131 1.14 11.95 1.90
CA LEU A 131 1.69 13.26 2.27
C LEU A 131 0.74 14.02 3.20
N PHE A 132 -0.57 13.94 2.97
CA PHE A 132 -1.56 14.51 3.87
C PHE A 132 -1.51 13.87 5.26
N GLN A 133 -1.43 12.54 5.35
CA GLN A 133 -1.29 11.84 6.64
C GLN A 133 0.04 12.15 7.34
N MET A 134 1.10 12.46 6.60
CA MET A 134 2.36 12.93 7.20
C MET A 134 2.20 14.28 7.92
N LEU A 135 1.19 15.09 7.58
CA LEU A 135 0.91 16.34 8.29
C LEU A 135 0.39 16.12 9.71
N ASP A 136 -0.31 14.99 9.93
CA ASP A 136 -0.85 14.58 11.23
C ASP A 136 0.18 13.85 12.11
N MET A 137 1.39 13.59 11.59
CA MET A 137 2.43 12.93 12.37
C MET A 137 2.92 13.83 13.51
N PRO A 138 3.20 13.26 14.69
CA PRO A 138 3.69 14.03 15.82
C PRO A 138 5.03 14.69 15.47
N ARG A 139 5.19 15.96 15.87
CA ARG A 139 6.39 16.77 15.62
C ARG A 139 7.27 16.83 16.86
N ASP A 140 8.58 16.85 16.67
CA ASP A 140 9.59 16.88 17.75
C ASP A 140 9.60 18.20 18.55
N SER A 141 8.86 19.22 18.12
CA SER A 141 8.91 20.58 18.68
C SER A 141 8.20 20.76 20.02
N LEU A 142 7.50 19.75 20.52
CA LEU A 142 6.78 19.81 21.79
C LEU A 142 7.66 19.35 22.95
N SER A 143 7.43 19.89 24.15
CA SER A 143 8.10 19.45 25.36
C SER A 143 7.79 17.96 25.63
N PRO A 144 8.78 17.14 26.00
CA PRO A 144 8.54 15.73 26.31
C PRO A 144 7.56 15.58 27.47
N ARG A 145 6.52 14.76 27.31
CA ARG A 145 5.62 14.39 28.42
C ARG A 145 6.18 13.18 29.16
N SER A 146 6.37 13.29 30.48
CA SER A 146 6.74 12.16 31.31
C SER A 146 5.53 11.25 31.55
N ILE A 147 5.67 9.96 31.28
CA ILE A 147 4.64 8.93 31.47
C ILE A 147 5.26 7.78 32.26
N VAL A 148 4.77 7.57 33.47
CA VAL A 148 5.18 6.45 34.32
C VAL A 148 4.27 5.26 34.03
N ILE A 149 4.84 4.14 33.60
CA ILE A 149 4.04 2.97 33.23
C ILE A 149 3.36 2.40 34.47
N GLY A 150 2.03 2.24 34.39
CA GLY A 150 1.17 1.85 35.51
C GLY A 150 0.52 3.02 36.26
N SER A 151 0.84 4.27 35.91
CA SER A 151 0.12 5.45 36.40
C SER A 151 -1.16 5.71 35.58
N PRO A 152 -2.11 6.52 36.09
CA PRO A 152 -3.30 6.93 35.33
C PRO A 152 -2.97 7.63 34.00
N ASP A 153 -1.85 8.35 33.90
CA ASP A 153 -1.39 9.00 32.66
C ASP A 153 -1.02 7.99 31.57
N ALA A 154 -0.73 6.74 31.93
CA ALA A 154 -0.44 5.63 31.03
C ALA A 154 -1.71 4.88 30.54
N ILE A 155 -2.92 5.40 30.81
CA ILE A 155 -4.15 4.72 30.34
C ILE A 155 -4.43 5.03 28.87
N ALA A 156 -4.18 6.24 28.39
CA ALA A 156 -4.36 6.58 26.97
C ALA A 156 -3.51 7.80 26.62
N PRO A 157 -2.16 7.68 26.68
CA PRO A 157 -1.31 8.82 26.42
C PRO A 157 -1.49 9.32 24.99
N PRO A 158 -1.47 10.65 24.76
CA PRO A 158 -1.50 11.20 23.42
C PRO A 158 -0.23 10.84 22.65
N ASN A 159 -0.33 10.81 21.32
CA ASN A 159 0.85 10.71 20.45
C ASN A 159 1.73 11.95 20.61
N GLY A 160 3.05 11.80 20.55
CA GLY A 160 3.96 12.93 20.71
C GLY A 160 5.29 12.56 21.34
N ARG A 161 6.10 13.58 21.62
CA ARG A 161 7.34 13.41 22.34
C ARG A 161 7.06 13.03 23.80
N ALA A 162 7.64 11.93 24.26
CA ALA A 162 7.40 11.39 25.59
C ALA A 162 8.66 10.80 26.21
N VAL A 163 8.71 10.85 27.54
CA VAL A 163 9.67 10.11 28.35
C VAL A 163 8.91 9.01 29.05
N LEU A 164 9.19 7.75 28.71
CA LEU A 164 8.60 6.61 29.40
C LEU A 164 9.49 6.18 30.56
N THR A 165 8.88 6.01 31.73
CA THR A 165 9.51 5.47 32.94
C THR A 165 8.97 4.07 33.22
N GLY A 166 9.84 3.07 33.14
CA GLY A 166 9.51 1.66 33.37
C GLY A 166 10.72 0.75 33.16
N SER A 167 10.54 -0.55 33.42
CA SER A 167 11.57 -1.56 33.20
C SER A 167 11.51 -2.04 31.75
N ILE A 168 12.58 -1.81 30.99
CA ILE A 168 12.73 -2.32 29.62
C ILE A 168 13.26 -3.75 29.70
N ASP A 169 12.54 -4.70 29.11
CA ASP A 169 12.96 -6.10 29.08
C ASP A 169 13.72 -6.40 27.78
N LEU A 170 15.02 -6.04 27.76
CA LEU A 170 15.87 -6.24 26.59
C LEU A 170 16.04 -7.73 26.22
N ALA A 171 15.84 -8.64 27.17
CA ALA A 171 15.91 -10.09 26.92
C ALA A 171 14.78 -10.55 25.98
N GLU A 172 13.64 -9.88 26.03
CA GLU A 172 12.46 -10.18 25.21
C GLU A 172 12.39 -9.29 23.97
N THR A 173 13.53 -8.89 23.40
CA THR A 173 13.56 -8.04 22.20
C THR A 173 13.16 -8.83 20.95
N ALA A 174 12.08 -8.42 20.29
CA ALA A 174 11.63 -8.97 19.02
C ALA A 174 12.28 -8.22 17.84
N GLN A 175 12.67 -8.97 16.81
CA GLN A 175 13.17 -8.42 15.55
C GLN A 175 12.06 -8.39 14.50
N PHE A 176 11.87 -7.23 13.87
CA PHE A 176 10.96 -7.07 12.75
C PHE A 176 11.74 -6.78 11.47
N ASN A 177 11.57 -7.61 10.44
CA ASN A 177 12.15 -7.36 9.13
C ASN A 177 11.08 -6.81 8.19
N GLU A 178 11.04 -5.49 8.07
CA GLU A 178 10.16 -4.79 7.15
C GLU A 178 10.70 -4.92 5.72
N ASN A 179 9.96 -5.60 4.86
CA ASN A 179 10.31 -5.80 3.46
C ASN A 179 9.35 -5.01 2.58
N LEU A 180 9.73 -3.78 2.23
CA LEU A 180 9.07 -3.00 1.19
C LEU A 180 9.58 -3.47 -0.19
N MET A 181 8.90 -3.10 -1.28
CA MET A 181 9.28 -3.60 -2.62
C MET A 181 10.70 -3.18 -3.00
N LEU A 182 11.09 -1.97 -2.63
CA LEU A 182 12.39 -1.41 -3.01
C LEU A 182 13.43 -1.43 -1.90
N VAL A 183 13.00 -1.49 -0.63
CA VAL A 183 13.90 -1.34 0.51
C VAL A 183 13.56 -2.34 1.61
N LYS A 184 14.59 -2.84 2.28
CA LYS A 184 14.47 -3.69 3.44
C LYS A 184 15.01 -2.95 4.66
N ARG A 185 14.32 -3.10 5.79
CA ARG A 185 14.75 -2.54 7.06
C ARG A 185 14.53 -3.56 8.17
N THR A 186 15.43 -3.57 9.14
CA THR A 186 15.27 -4.35 10.37
C THR A 186 15.06 -3.40 11.54
N LEU A 187 13.98 -3.62 12.27
CA LEU A 187 13.63 -2.94 13.51
C LEU A 187 13.72 -3.90 14.69
N TYR A 188 13.97 -3.37 15.88
CA TYR A 188 13.96 -4.14 17.11
C TYR A 188 13.04 -3.46 18.10
N PHE A 189 12.17 -4.24 18.73
CA PHE A 189 11.23 -3.75 19.72
C PHE A 189 11.44 -4.53 21.01
N ALA A 190 11.60 -3.82 22.12
CA ALA A 190 11.62 -4.41 23.45
C ALA A 190 10.36 -3.96 24.21
N PRO A 191 9.72 -4.84 25.01
CA PRO A 191 8.58 -4.44 25.80
C PRO A 191 9.04 -3.65 27.03
N ILE A 192 8.19 -2.73 27.47
CA ILE A 192 8.38 -1.97 28.71
C ILE A 192 7.26 -2.33 29.68
N ARG A 193 7.64 -2.62 30.93
CA ARG A 193 6.70 -2.99 32.01
C ARG A 193 6.81 -2.04 33.19
N SER A 194 5.79 -2.00 34.04
CA SER A 194 5.85 -1.26 35.31
C SER A 194 6.96 -1.79 36.23
N GLY A 195 7.30 -3.08 36.12
CA GLY A 195 8.42 -3.68 36.85
C GLY A 195 8.75 -5.10 36.39
N PRO A 196 9.84 -5.70 36.92
CA PRO A 196 10.34 -7.01 36.46
C PRO A 196 9.37 -8.19 36.67
N ARG A 197 8.50 -8.09 37.68
CA ARG A 197 7.52 -9.14 38.03
C ARG A 197 6.12 -8.86 37.48
N ASP A 198 5.96 -7.80 36.71
CA ASP A 198 4.67 -7.43 36.14
C ASP A 198 4.27 -8.44 35.04
N LYS A 199 3.03 -8.95 35.17
CA LYS A 199 2.39 -9.89 34.24
C LYS A 199 1.21 -9.25 33.50
N SER A 200 1.05 -7.93 33.62
CA SER A 200 0.06 -7.16 32.87
C SER A 200 0.25 -7.37 31.35
N PRO A 201 -0.81 -7.20 30.54
CA PRO A 201 -0.68 -7.24 29.09
C PRO A 201 0.37 -6.25 28.60
N LEU A 202 1.24 -6.71 27.69
CA LEU A 202 2.26 -5.89 27.06
C LEU A 202 1.58 -4.80 26.24
N ARG A 203 1.74 -3.56 26.69
CA ARG A 203 1.15 -2.40 26.05
C ARG A 203 2.18 -1.43 25.49
N TYR A 204 3.30 -1.27 26.18
CA TYR A 204 4.35 -0.33 25.83
C TYR A 204 5.56 -1.06 25.27
N PHE A 205 6.11 -0.52 24.20
CA PHE A 205 7.30 -1.02 23.53
C PHE A 205 8.25 0.14 23.24
N VAL A 206 9.54 -0.14 23.16
CA VAL A 206 10.58 0.82 22.76
C VAL A 206 11.31 0.27 21.54
N GLU A 207 11.58 1.15 20.57
CA GLU A 207 12.49 0.84 19.48
C GLU A 207 13.94 0.85 20.01
N VAL A 208 14.61 -0.30 19.90
CA VAL A 208 16.01 -0.47 20.30
C VAL A 208 16.91 -0.55 19.07
N ARG A 209 18.16 -0.05 19.18
CA ARG A 209 19.13 -0.29 18.09
C ARG A 209 19.62 -1.72 18.13
N ARG A 210 20.10 -2.18 16.98
CA ARG A 210 20.82 -3.45 16.88
C ARG A 210 21.96 -3.54 17.89
N ASP A 211 22.69 -2.44 18.08
CA ASP A 211 23.85 -2.38 18.98
C ASP A 211 23.45 -2.39 20.45
N ASP A 212 22.29 -1.80 20.77
CA ASP A 212 21.71 -1.82 22.13
C ASP A 212 21.21 -3.23 22.46
N ALA A 213 20.58 -3.89 21.48
CA ALA A 213 20.14 -5.29 21.57
C ALA A 213 21.30 -6.31 21.51
N ARG A 214 22.52 -5.87 21.16
CA ARG A 214 23.75 -6.69 21.10
C ARG A 214 24.76 -6.33 22.17
N GLY A 215 24.35 -5.50 23.14
CA GLY A 215 25.13 -4.82 24.18
C GLY A 215 26.67 -4.89 24.06
N LYS A 216 27.30 -3.73 23.93
CA LYS A 216 28.75 -3.58 23.84
C LYS A 216 29.50 -4.33 24.96
N GLY A 217 29.90 -5.58 24.70
CA GLY A 217 30.96 -6.27 25.46
C GLY A 217 30.67 -7.65 26.09
N GLN A 218 29.43 -8.17 26.16
CA GLN A 218 29.17 -9.44 26.86
C GLN A 218 28.06 -10.29 26.23
N PHE A 219 28.23 -10.70 24.97
CA PHE A 219 27.35 -11.70 24.36
C PHE A 219 28.19 -12.86 23.86
N ASN A 220 27.84 -14.08 24.27
CA ASN A 220 28.37 -15.28 23.66
C ASN A 220 27.98 -15.29 22.17
N PRO A 221 28.93 -15.45 21.23
CA PRO A 221 28.58 -15.68 19.83
C PRO A 221 27.76 -16.96 19.73
N ILE A 222 26.58 -16.88 19.12
CA ILE A 222 25.80 -18.08 18.79
C ILE A 222 26.53 -18.78 17.66
N MET A 223 27.10 -19.96 17.92
CA MET A 223 27.47 -20.89 16.86
C MET A 223 26.18 -21.48 16.30
N PHE A 224 25.92 -21.25 15.02
CA PHE A 224 24.88 -21.96 14.30
C PHE A 224 25.39 -23.37 14.00
N PRO A 225 24.61 -24.44 14.26
CA PRO A 225 24.90 -25.74 13.67
C PRO A 225 24.80 -25.58 12.15
N ASP A 226 25.86 -25.91 11.43
CA ASP A 226 25.83 -25.96 9.96
C ASP A 226 24.72 -26.93 9.53
N GLY A 227 23.65 -26.44 8.88
CA GLY A 227 22.75 -27.35 8.17
C GLY A 227 21.29 -26.95 7.90
N ASP A 228 20.65 -26.04 8.63
CA ASP A 228 19.20 -25.79 8.43
C ASP A 228 18.82 -24.29 8.36
N ASP A 229 18.70 -23.82 7.12
CA ASP A 229 18.25 -22.47 6.71
C ASP A 229 16.72 -22.29 6.80
N LYS A 230 16.10 -22.63 7.93
CA LYS A 230 14.64 -22.45 8.10
C LYS A 230 14.32 -21.85 9.47
N VAL A 231 13.84 -20.60 9.43
CA VAL A 231 13.37 -19.73 10.53
C VAL A 231 14.42 -18.79 11.16
N HIS A 232 14.52 -17.55 10.65
CA HIS A 232 15.34 -16.46 11.20
C HIS A 232 14.62 -15.64 12.30
N ALA A 233 14.15 -16.27 13.38
CA ALA A 233 13.43 -15.52 14.42
C ALA A 233 13.56 -16.09 15.83
N TRP A 234 14.76 -16.09 16.45
CA TRP A 234 14.90 -16.17 17.91
C TRP A 234 16.18 -15.44 18.38
N ARG A 235 16.10 -14.62 19.44
CA ARG A 235 17.28 -14.16 20.22
C ARG A 235 17.12 -14.64 21.66
N PHE A 236 18.19 -15.25 22.18
CA PHE A 236 18.24 -15.89 23.50
C PHE A 236 18.64 -14.92 24.64
N ARG A 237 18.20 -15.32 25.85
CA ARG A 237 18.34 -14.70 27.18
C ARG A 237 19.81 -14.37 27.56
N VAL A 238 20.00 -13.18 28.15
CA VAL A 238 21.19 -12.83 28.96
C VAL A 238 20.71 -12.45 30.36
N GLU A 239 21.35 -12.98 31.40
CA GLU A 239 21.08 -12.59 32.79
C GLU A 239 21.62 -11.18 33.05
N GLY A 240 20.76 -10.29 33.58
CA GLY A 240 21.12 -8.91 33.91
C GLY A 240 20.23 -7.90 33.21
N ILE A 241 19.05 -7.67 33.76
CA ILE A 241 18.13 -6.60 33.35
C ILE A 241 18.89 -5.27 33.41
N ALA A 242 19.13 -4.64 32.26
CA ALA A 242 19.59 -3.26 32.23
C ALA A 242 18.39 -2.36 32.51
N PHE A 243 18.24 -1.94 33.76
CA PHE A 243 17.23 -0.95 34.13
C PHE A 243 17.66 0.41 33.57
N THR A 244 17.15 0.79 32.40
CA THR A 244 17.16 2.19 31.97
C THR A 244 15.91 2.86 32.53
N PRO A 245 16.00 3.66 33.61
CA PRO A 245 14.83 4.19 34.32
C PRO A 245 13.97 5.13 33.46
N PHE A 246 14.52 5.68 32.38
CA PHE A 246 13.82 6.59 31.49
C PHE A 246 14.30 6.40 30.05
N THR A 247 13.36 6.45 29.11
CA THR A 247 13.67 6.55 27.67
C THR A 247 12.89 7.72 27.08
N ASP A 248 13.57 8.65 26.41
CA ASP A 248 12.97 9.74 25.62
C ASP A 248 12.78 9.27 24.17
N GLY A 249 11.68 9.67 23.55
CA GLY A 249 11.39 9.39 22.16
C GLY A 249 10.04 9.92 21.70
N MET A 250 9.62 9.44 20.54
CA MET A 250 8.32 9.73 19.92
C MET A 250 7.37 8.57 20.18
N LEU A 251 6.41 8.80 21.06
CA LEU A 251 5.36 7.84 21.37
C LEU A 251 4.29 7.88 20.29
N LYS A 252 4.02 6.71 19.71
CA LYS A 252 2.94 6.53 18.74
C LYS A 252 2.07 5.34 19.13
N ARG A 253 0.77 5.60 19.20
CA ARG A 253 -0.30 4.61 19.39
C ARG A 253 -0.47 3.74 18.15
N HIS A 254 -0.77 2.45 18.34
CA HIS A 254 -0.96 1.44 17.30
C HIS A 254 0.20 1.36 16.30
N ALA A 255 1.41 1.59 16.77
CA ALA A 255 2.59 1.59 15.91
C ALA A 255 3.42 0.30 15.99
N LEU A 256 3.02 -0.65 16.85
CA LEU A 256 3.65 -1.96 16.91
C LEU A 256 3.21 -2.76 15.69
N PRO A 257 4.14 -3.26 14.86
CA PRO A 257 3.79 -4.16 13.77
C PRO A 257 3.07 -5.38 14.35
N GLY A 258 1.93 -5.79 13.80
CA GLY A 258 1.20 -6.89 14.43
C GLY A 258 1.82 -8.26 14.23
N GLU A 259 2.83 -8.39 13.35
CA GLU A 259 3.73 -9.55 13.34
C GLU A 259 4.50 -9.66 14.65
N ILE A 260 4.93 -8.52 15.20
CA ILE A 260 5.60 -8.45 16.49
C ILE A 260 4.63 -8.72 17.63
N ALA A 261 3.42 -8.13 17.58
CA ALA A 261 2.37 -8.45 18.54
C ALA A 261 2.06 -9.97 18.55
N SER A 262 1.98 -10.58 17.37
CA SER A 262 1.75 -12.02 17.23
C SER A 262 2.91 -12.85 17.76
N LEU A 263 4.15 -12.46 17.48
CA LEU A 263 5.34 -13.13 18.00
C LEU A 263 5.35 -13.14 19.53
N TYR A 264 5.04 -12.01 20.18
CA TYR A 264 4.88 -11.97 21.64
C TYR A 264 3.74 -12.86 22.13
N ARG A 265 2.60 -12.89 21.42
CA ARG A 265 1.49 -13.81 21.76
C ARG A 265 1.90 -15.28 21.64
N TYR A 266 2.66 -15.65 20.61
CA TYR A 266 3.21 -17.01 20.47
C TYR A 266 4.22 -17.37 21.55
N ALA A 267 5.00 -16.39 22.04
CA ALA A 267 5.87 -16.56 23.20
C ALA A 267 5.09 -16.64 24.53
N GLY A 268 3.76 -16.61 24.51
CA GLY A 268 2.90 -16.76 25.70
C GLY A 268 2.57 -15.45 26.41
N TYR A 269 2.96 -14.30 25.86
CA TYR A 269 2.60 -13.00 26.43
C TYR A 269 1.19 -12.59 26.01
N LYS A 270 0.48 -11.93 26.92
CA LYS A 270 -0.74 -11.18 26.55
C LYS A 270 -0.28 -9.84 25.99
N VAL A 271 -0.71 -9.49 24.79
CA VAL A 271 -0.44 -8.18 24.18
C VAL A 271 -1.75 -7.40 24.15
N ASP A 272 -1.74 -6.18 24.68
CA ASP A 272 -2.91 -5.30 24.66
C ASP A 272 -3.20 -4.87 23.22
N PRO A 273 -4.47 -4.82 22.76
CA PRO A 273 -4.77 -4.32 21.41
C PRO A 273 -4.38 -2.85 21.21
N ASP A 274 -4.32 -2.07 22.29
CA ASP A 274 -3.95 -0.67 22.28
C ASP A 274 -2.47 -0.47 22.61
N THR A 275 -1.62 -0.95 21.71
CA THR A 275 -0.15 -0.87 21.86
C THR A 275 0.38 0.54 21.60
N TYR A 276 1.48 0.87 22.28
CA TYR A 276 2.24 2.10 22.10
C TYR A 276 3.71 1.76 21.87
N VAL A 277 4.30 2.40 20.87
CA VAL A 277 5.73 2.27 20.58
C VAL A 277 6.39 3.62 20.78
N LEU A 278 7.44 3.64 21.59
CA LEU A 278 8.34 4.76 21.74
C LEU A 278 9.49 4.61 20.73
N PHE A 279 9.39 5.34 19.63
CA PHE A 279 10.46 5.43 18.64
C PHE A 279 11.55 6.38 19.14
N ARG A 280 12.80 6.11 18.83
CA ARG A 280 13.90 6.97 19.30
C ARG A 280 13.88 8.37 18.67
N SER A 281 13.35 8.47 17.46
CA SER A 281 13.20 9.72 16.71
C SER A 281 12.00 9.63 15.78
N ASN A 282 11.65 10.74 15.12
CA ASN A 282 10.59 10.77 14.12
C ASN A 282 10.99 10.11 12.79
N GLU A 283 12.30 9.99 12.53
CA GLU A 283 12.83 9.41 11.28
C GLU A 283 12.31 7.98 11.01
N PRO A 284 12.37 7.03 11.96
CA PRO A 284 11.76 5.71 11.84
C PRO A 284 10.31 5.70 11.36
N ILE A 285 9.50 6.63 11.89
CA ILE A 285 8.07 6.75 11.59
C ILE A 285 7.90 7.30 10.18
N LEU A 286 8.57 8.41 9.86
CA LEU A 286 8.49 9.10 8.58
C LEU A 286 9.03 8.25 7.42
N TRP A 287 10.06 7.45 7.66
CA TRP A 287 10.72 6.62 6.64
C TRP A 287 9.75 5.70 5.91
N ARG A 288 8.79 5.09 6.62
CA ARG A 288 7.77 4.22 6.02
C ARG A 288 6.87 5.00 5.06
N TYR A 289 6.40 6.20 5.46
CA TYR A 289 5.58 7.05 4.59
C TYR A 289 6.36 7.52 3.37
N GLN A 290 7.62 7.93 3.54
CA GLN A 290 8.48 8.39 2.45
C GLN A 290 8.77 7.27 1.44
N THR A 291 9.04 6.05 1.92
CA THR A 291 9.33 4.91 1.06
C THR A 291 8.10 4.50 0.26
N LEU A 292 6.93 4.42 0.90
CA LEU A 292 5.67 4.18 0.20
C LEU A 292 5.36 5.27 -0.83
N ALA A 293 5.53 6.55 -0.48
CA ALA A 293 5.36 7.66 -1.41
C ALA A 293 6.33 7.55 -2.61
N GLY A 294 7.59 7.17 -2.36
CA GLY A 294 8.61 6.93 -3.39
C GLY A 294 8.25 5.78 -4.33
N GLU A 295 7.77 4.66 -3.79
CA GLU A 295 7.29 3.52 -4.58
C GLU A 295 6.13 3.91 -5.49
N PHE A 296 5.12 4.60 -4.95
CA PHE A 296 4.01 5.10 -5.76
C PHE A 296 4.46 6.14 -6.79
N LEU A 297 5.45 6.98 -6.48
CA LEU A 297 6.00 7.96 -7.42
C LEU A 297 6.65 7.27 -8.61
N ILE A 298 7.45 6.22 -8.37
CA ILE A 298 8.08 5.44 -9.45
C ILE A 298 7.02 4.80 -10.34
N VAL A 299 5.99 4.17 -9.75
CA VAL A 299 4.88 3.58 -10.53
C VAL A 299 4.11 4.63 -11.32
N ALA A 300 3.87 5.82 -10.72
CA ALA A 300 3.21 6.93 -11.38
C ALA A 300 4.01 7.43 -12.60
N LEU A 301 5.32 7.59 -12.45
CA LEU A 301 6.21 8.04 -13.52
C LEU A 301 6.26 7.02 -14.68
N LEU A 302 6.44 5.73 -14.37
CA LEU A 302 6.46 4.67 -15.38
C LEU A 302 5.12 4.59 -16.14
N SER A 303 4.02 4.63 -15.42
CA SER A 303 2.67 4.60 -16.01
C SER A 303 2.37 5.86 -16.84
N GLY A 304 2.78 7.03 -16.34
CA GLY A 304 2.66 8.30 -17.05
C GLY A 304 3.44 8.30 -18.37
N LEU A 305 4.67 7.78 -18.35
CA LEU A 305 5.52 7.63 -19.53
C LEU A 305 4.88 6.69 -20.57
N LEU A 306 4.39 5.53 -20.15
CA LEU A 306 3.67 4.60 -21.04
C LEU A 306 2.41 5.24 -21.64
N SER A 307 1.63 5.95 -20.82
CA SER A 307 0.45 6.69 -21.30
C SER A 307 0.83 7.75 -22.34
N PHE A 308 1.92 8.49 -22.12
CA PHE A 308 2.45 9.46 -23.07
C PHE A 308 2.86 8.80 -24.39
N PHE A 309 3.58 7.68 -24.35
CA PHE A 309 3.95 6.92 -25.55
C PHE A 309 2.74 6.44 -26.34
N PHE A 310 1.71 5.87 -25.67
CA PHE A 310 0.48 5.45 -26.34
C PHE A 310 -0.28 6.64 -26.94
N LYS A 311 -0.30 7.80 -26.26
CA LYS A 311 -0.89 9.04 -26.77
C LYS A 311 -0.17 9.51 -28.04
N ARG A 312 1.17 9.49 -28.05
CA ARG A 312 1.99 9.86 -29.22
C ARG A 312 1.75 8.90 -30.39
N ARG A 313 1.82 7.58 -30.15
CA ARG A 313 1.55 6.55 -31.18
C ARG A 313 0.15 6.69 -31.77
N ARG A 314 -0.86 6.92 -30.92
CA ARG A 314 -2.25 7.17 -31.35
C ARG A 314 -2.36 8.42 -32.23
N ARG A 315 -1.65 9.51 -31.90
CA ARG A 315 -1.61 10.73 -32.74
C ARG A 315 -0.97 10.45 -34.10
N MET A 316 0.12 9.70 -34.17
CA MET A 316 0.79 9.34 -35.43
C MET A 316 -0.12 8.49 -36.34
N ILE A 317 -0.74 7.44 -35.80
CA ILE A 317 -1.64 6.58 -36.57
C ILE A 317 -2.84 7.38 -37.10
N ARG A 318 -3.41 8.31 -36.30
CA ARG A 318 -4.48 9.19 -36.80
C ARG A 318 -4.05 10.05 -37.98
N LYS A 319 -2.82 10.57 -37.96
CA LYS A 319 -2.27 11.34 -39.09
C LYS A 319 -2.14 10.46 -40.34
N MET A 320 -1.61 9.25 -40.20
CA MET A 320 -1.49 8.29 -41.32
C MET A 320 -2.85 7.90 -41.91
N VAL A 321 -3.84 7.62 -41.07
CA VAL A 321 -5.21 7.26 -41.50
C VAL A 321 -5.87 8.43 -42.23
N ARG A 322 -5.69 9.67 -41.75
CA ARG A 322 -6.20 10.87 -42.44
C ARG A 322 -5.55 11.06 -43.80
N ALA A 323 -4.22 10.98 -43.88
CA ALA A 323 -3.50 11.09 -45.14
C ALA A 323 -3.90 10.01 -46.17
N GLN A 324 -4.11 8.77 -45.72
CA GLN A 324 -4.60 7.69 -46.59
C GLN A 324 -6.05 7.94 -47.05
N ALA A 325 -6.91 8.47 -46.19
CA ALA A 325 -8.28 8.83 -46.55
C ALA A 325 -8.31 9.97 -47.58
N GLU A 326 -7.50 11.02 -47.37
CA GLU A 326 -7.33 12.14 -48.30
C GLU A 326 -6.80 11.68 -49.66
N ALA A 327 -5.78 10.81 -49.67
CA ALA A 327 -5.24 10.23 -50.90
C ALA A 327 -6.26 9.37 -51.67
N ARG A 328 -7.08 8.59 -50.95
CA ARG A 328 -8.18 7.80 -51.56
C ARG A 328 -9.26 8.68 -52.18
N VAL A 329 -9.61 9.78 -51.51
CA VAL A 329 -10.59 10.75 -52.03
C VAL A 329 -10.02 11.45 -53.28
N ALA A 330 -8.77 11.90 -53.24
CA ALA A 330 -8.10 12.52 -54.39
C ALA A 330 -8.06 11.58 -55.61
N ALA A 331 -7.65 10.32 -55.42
CA ALA A 331 -7.64 9.32 -56.49
C ALA A 331 -9.04 9.00 -57.04
N ALA A 332 -10.07 9.04 -56.20
CA ALA A 332 -11.45 8.84 -56.64
C ALA A 332 -11.96 10.02 -57.48
N ILE A 333 -11.58 11.25 -57.14
CA ILE A 333 -11.90 12.46 -57.92
C ILE A 333 -11.20 12.40 -59.28
N GLU A 334 -9.91 12.06 -59.32
CA GLU A 334 -9.15 11.93 -60.58
C GLU A 334 -9.75 10.84 -61.51
N ARG A 335 -10.14 9.69 -60.95
CA ARG A 335 -10.83 8.64 -61.71
C ARG A 335 -12.19 9.06 -62.25
N LYS A 336 -12.91 9.94 -61.55
CA LYS A 336 -14.17 10.51 -62.03
C LYS A 336 -13.94 11.55 -63.11
N ALA A 337 -12.86 12.33 -63.05
CA ALA A 337 -12.53 13.32 -64.07
C ALA A 337 -12.03 12.71 -65.39
N LYS A 338 -11.46 11.50 -65.33
CA LYS A 338 -11.00 10.73 -66.51
C LYS A 338 -12.10 9.93 -67.22
N LYS A 339 -13.30 9.84 -66.63
CA LYS A 339 -14.47 9.20 -67.22
C LYS A 339 -15.42 10.27 -67.72
#